data_AF-A0A355YIK4-F1
#
_entry.id   AF-A0A355YIK4-F1
#
_cell.length_a   1.000
_cell.length_b   1.000
_cell.length_c   1.000
_cell.angle_alpha   90.00
_cell.angle_beta   90.00
_cell.angle_gamma   90.00
#
_symmetry.space_group_name_H-M   'P 1'
#
loop_
_entity.id
_entity.type
_entity.pdbx_description
1 polymer ?
#
loop_
_entity_poly.entity_id
_entity_poly.type
_entity_poly.pdbx_seq_one_letter_code
_entity_poly.pdbx_strand_id
1 'polypeptide(L)' 'MIRTVALDRNQKPTEEQIKQIREAAKKEITFDEDSPELTPAMEKAFRLAAKNRNTQRKTNIS' A
#
# COMPACT_ATOMS: atom_id res chain seq x y z
N MET A 1 14.11 -26.74 -3.26
CA MET A 1 12.84 -27.35 -2.77
C MET A 1 11.72 -26.34 -2.96
N ILE A 2 10.73 -26.64 -3.80
CA ILE A 2 9.56 -25.79 -3.95
C ILE A 2 8.56 -26.19 -2.85
N ARG A 3 8.18 -25.24 -2.00
CA ARG A 3 7.14 -25.46 -0.97
C ARG A 3 5.79 -25.09 -1.55
N THR A 4 4.93 -26.07 -1.77
CA THR A 4 3.54 -25.85 -2.17
C THR A 4 2.70 -25.59 -0.92
N VAL A 5 2.16 -24.37 -0.81
CA VAL A 5 1.20 -23.98 0.24
C VAL A 5 -0.19 -23.86 -0.37
N ALA A 6 -1.17 -24.53 0.23
CA ALA A 6 -2.58 -24.35 -0.12
C ALA A 6 -3.06 -23.02 0.47
N LEU A 7 -3.50 -22.10 -0.38
CA LEU A 7 -4.00 -20.79 0.03
C LEU A 7 -5.53 -20.80 -0.01
N ASP A 8 -6.17 -20.55 1.12
CA ASP A 8 -7.61 -20.29 1.20
C ASP A 8 -7.86 -18.78 1.25
N ARG A 9 -8.72 -18.28 0.36
CA ARG A 9 -9.08 -16.86 0.27
C ARG A 9 -9.81 -16.35 1.52
N ASN A 10 -10.49 -17.22 2.26
CA ASN A 10 -11.23 -16.87 3.45
C ASN A 10 -10.43 -17.09 4.74
N GLN A 11 -9.17 -17.54 4.63
CA GLN A 11 -8.34 -17.80 5.78
C GLN A 11 -8.03 -16.50 6.52
N LYS A 12 -8.37 -16.46 7.80
CA LYS A 12 -8.00 -15.35 8.67
C LYS A 12 -6.55 -15.54 9.14
N PRO A 13 -5.77 -14.45 9.28
CA PRO A 13 -4.43 -14.53 9.82
C PRO A 13 -4.44 -15.05 11.26
N THR A 14 -3.43 -15.83 11.61
CA THR A 14 -3.18 -16.27 12.98
C THR A 14 -2.77 -15.09 13.87
N GLU A 15 -2.91 -15.23 15.19
CA GLU A 15 -2.51 -14.18 16.14
C GLU A 15 -1.04 -13.79 16.01
N GLU A 16 -0.16 -14.75 15.73
CA GLU A 16 1.27 -14.52 15.50
C GLU A 16 1.51 -13.68 14.25
N GLN A 17 0.80 -13.98 13.15
CA GLN A 17 0.90 -13.19 11.91
C GLN A 17 0.38 -11.77 12.13
N ILE A 18 -0.72 -11.60 12.89
CA ILE A 18 -1.23 -10.27 13.25
C ILE A 18 -0.20 -9.51 14.10
N LYS A 19 0.47 -10.19 15.04
CA LYS A 19 1.54 -9.58 15.85
C LYS A 19 2.71 -9.14 14.98
N GLN A 20 3.16 -9.97 14.03
CA GLN A 20 4.21 -9.61 13.07
C GLN A 20 3.84 -8.37 12.25
N ILE A 21 2.60 -8.28 11.76
CA ILE A 21 2.10 -7.09 11.03
C ILE A 21 2.18 -5.85 11.92
N ARG A 22 1.75 -5.95 13.19
CA ARG A 22 1.79 -4.82 14.14
C ARG A 22 3.22 -4.38 14.47
N GLU A 23 4.15 -5.32 14.57
CA GLU A 23 5.56 -5.01 14.80
C GLU A 23 6.21 -4.39 13.56
N ALA A 24 5.91 -4.90 12.37
CA ALA A 24 6.38 -4.32 11.11
C ALA A 24 5.89 -2.88 10.92
N ALA A 25 4.64 -2.58 11.28
CA ALA A 25 4.09 -1.23 11.21
C ALA A 25 4.80 -0.20 12.12
N LYS A 26 5.54 -0.66 13.14
CA LYS A 26 6.33 0.20 14.04
C LYS A 26 7.76 0.44 13.56
N LYS A 27 8.23 -0.33 12.58
CA LYS A 27 9.58 -0.19 12.05
C LYS A 27 9.66 1.05 11.18
N GLU A 28 10.81 1.71 11.19
CA GLU A 28 11.07 2.82 10.30
C GLU A 28 11.07 2.36 8.85
N ILE A 29 10.52 3.19 7.97
CA ILE A 29 10.56 2.95 6.53
C ILE A 29 11.99 3.23 6.08
N THR A 30 12.65 2.20 5.58
CA THR A 30 14.00 2.30 5.01
C THR A 30 13.86 2.31 3.49
N PHE A 31 14.54 3.26 2.85
CA PHE A 31 14.53 3.43 1.40
C PHE A 31 15.82 2.85 0.83
N ASP A 32 15.67 2.00 -0.17
CA ASP A 32 16.79 1.43 -0.91
C ASP A 32 17.23 2.39 -2.04
N GLU A 33 18.42 2.18 -2.60
CA GLU A 33 18.93 2.97 -3.72
C GLU A 33 17.98 2.95 -4.93
N ASP A 34 17.37 1.80 -5.21
CA ASP A 34 16.39 1.60 -6.29
C ASP A 34 14.97 2.09 -5.94
N SER A 35 14.71 2.41 -4.67
CA SER A 35 13.41 2.88 -4.18
C SER A 35 13.58 4.09 -3.25
N PRO A 36 14.01 5.24 -3.79
CA PRO A 36 14.26 6.43 -3.00
C PRO A 36 12.97 7.06 -2.47
N GLU A 37 13.13 8.01 -1.55
CA GLU A 37 12.03 8.79 -1.00
C GLU A 37 11.25 9.56 -2.06
N LEU A 38 9.94 9.70 -1.80
CA LEU A 38 9.06 10.45 -2.68
C LEU A 38 9.42 11.95 -2.66
N THR A 39 9.81 12.48 -3.81
CA THR A 39 10.09 13.92 -3.91
C THR A 39 8.82 14.76 -3.72
N PRO A 40 8.91 16.00 -3.18
CA PRO A 40 7.75 16.89 -3.03
C PRO A 40 7.00 17.16 -4.34
N ALA A 41 7.73 17.18 -5.47
CA ALA A 41 7.14 17.35 -6.80
C ALA A 41 6.27 16.15 -7.20
N MET A 42 6.76 14.93 -6.96
CA MET A 42 6.02 13.69 -7.22
C MET A 42 4.78 13.60 -6.33
N GLU A 43 4.92 13.87 -5.03
CA GLU A 43 3.77 13.89 -4.10
C GLU A 43 2.67 14.84 -4.58
N LYS A 44 3.06 16.05 -5.00
CA LYS A 44 2.13 17.04 -5.55
C LYS A 44 1.44 16.53 -6.81
N ALA A 45 2.15 15.86 -7.71
CA ALA A 45 1.59 15.28 -8.93
C ALA A 45 0.55 14.19 -8.60
N PHE A 46 0.87 13.28 -7.67
CA PHE A 46 -0.08 12.25 -7.22
C PHE A 46 -1.33 12.83 -6.58
N ARG A 47 -1.17 13.84 -5.71
CA ARG A 47 -2.28 14.54 -5.07
C ARG A 47 -3.18 15.22 -6.11
N LEU A 48 -2.59 15.86 -7.11
CA LEU A 48 -3.32 16.50 -8.20
C LEU A 48 -4.08 15.47 -9.05
N ALA A 49 -3.45 14.36 -9.42
CA ALA A 49 -4.08 13.28 -10.16
C ALA A 49 -5.29 12.70 -9.40
N ALA A 50 -5.14 12.46 -8.09
CA ALA A 50 -6.23 11.99 -7.23
C ALA A 50 -7.39 13.00 -7.17
N LYS A 51 -7.09 14.30 -7.03
CA LYS A 51 -8.10 15.36 -7.03
C LYS A 51 -8.88 15.40 -8.35
N ASN A 52 -8.17 15.38 -9.48
CA ASN A 52 -8.78 15.41 -10.82
C ASN A 52 -9.70 14.21 -11.04
N ARG A 53 -9.25 12.99 -10.68
CA ARG A 53 -10.07 11.77 -10.75
C ARG A 53 -11.36 11.90 -9.95
N ASN A 54 -11.26 12.42 -8.73
CA ASN A 54 -12.42 12.55 -7.84
C ASN A 54 -13.41 13.62 -8.34
N THR A 55 -12.92 14.72 -8.92
CA THR A 55 -13.77 15.72 -9.57
C THR A 55 -14.50 15.12 -10.78
N GLN A 56 -13.79 14.43 -11.67
CA GLN A 56 -14.38 13.81 -12.86
C GLN A 56 -15.42 12.74 -12.52
N ARG A 57 -15.21 12.00 -11.43
CA ARG A 57 -16.23 11.06 -10.92
C ARG A 57 -17.50 11.76 -10.46
N LYS A 58 -17.40 12.94 -9.84
CA LYS A 58 -18.58 13.69 -9.38
C LYS A 58 -19.36 14.31 -10.54
N THR A 59 -18.67 14.78 -11.57
CA THR A 59 -19.31 15.37 -12.76
C THR A 59 -19.98 14.32 -13.64
N ASN A 60 -19.45 13.09 -13.71
CA ASN A 60 -20.09 11.99 -14.45
C ASN A 60 -21.31 11.38 -13.74
N ILE A 61 -21.65 11.84 -12.53
CA ILE A 61 -22.79 11.36 -11.74
C ILE A 61 -23.94 12.40 -11.72
N SER A 62 -23.78 13.58 -12.34
CA SER A 62 -24.85 14.59 -12.49
C SER A 62 -25.55 14.53 -13.83
#